data_AF-A0A183PWS3-F1
#
_entry.id   AF-A0A183PWS3-F1
#
_cell.length_a   1.000
_cell.length_b   1.000
_cell.length_c   1.000
_cell.angle_alpha   90.00
_cell.angle_beta   90.00
_cell.angle_gamma   90.00
#
_symmetry.space_group_name_H-M   'P 1'
#
loop_
_entity.id
_entity.type
_entity.pdbx_description
1 polymer ?
#
loop_
_entity_poly.entity_id
_entity_poly.type
_entity_poly.pdbx_seq_one_letter_code
_entity_poly.pdbx_strand_id
1 'polypeptide(L)'
;MNSEMQFLNIASKFMGIFNLVLLMLLLGHWNACLQYLIPMLMDFPPDSWVKRCKLENADWFQQYTWALFKAMSHMLSIGYGRFPPTSIGEAWITIVSMMSGATCYALFVGHAAALIQSFDTSKRLYREKVCYVCILLYNQLNFYCALRINKEKIKSVN
;
A
#
# COMPACT_ATOMS: atom_id res chain seq x y z
N MET A 1 -13.04 11.26 -26.17
CA MET A 1 -12.21 12.19 -25.39
C MET A 1 -12.15 11.84 -23.90
N ASN A 2 -13.27 11.66 -23.18
CA ASN A 2 -13.24 11.31 -21.74
C ASN A 2 -12.75 9.87 -21.46
N SER A 3 -13.03 8.91 -22.33
CA SER A 3 -12.61 7.50 -22.18
C SER A 3 -11.10 7.31 -22.36
N GLU A 4 -10.49 7.94 -23.36
CA GLU A 4 -9.04 7.85 -23.62
C GLU A 4 -8.21 8.50 -22.51
N MET A 5 -8.64 9.67 -22.00
CA MET A 5 -8.02 10.29 -20.83
C MET A 5 -8.13 9.41 -19.57
N GLN A 6 -9.23 8.66 -19.39
CA GLN A 6 -9.37 7.72 -18.28
C GLN A 6 -8.39 6.55 -18.41
N PHE A 7 -8.24 5.96 -19.61
CA PHE A 7 -7.27 4.90 -19.86
C PHE A 7 -5.82 5.36 -19.61
N LEU A 8 -5.44 6.54 -20.10
CA LEU A 8 -4.11 7.11 -19.87
C LEU A 8 -3.84 7.38 -18.37
N ASN A 9 -4.84 7.90 -17.64
CA ASN A 9 -4.73 8.12 -16.21
C ASN A 9 -4.58 6.81 -15.43
N ILE A 10 -5.35 5.78 -15.77
CA ILE A 10 -5.22 4.45 -15.14
C ILE A 10 -3.83 3.85 -15.44
N ALA A 11 -3.38 3.90 -16.69
CA ALA A 11 -2.06 3.43 -17.09
C ALA A 11 -0.93 4.14 -16.33
N SER A 12 -1.02 5.46 -16.14
CA SER A 12 -0.03 6.22 -15.35
C SER A 12 0.02 5.78 -13.88
N LYS A 13 -1.13 5.44 -13.28
CA LYS A 13 -1.22 4.94 -11.90
C LYS A 13 -0.63 3.54 -11.75
N PHE A 14 -0.84 2.66 -12.74
CA PHE A 14 -0.16 1.36 -12.79
C PHE A 14 1.35 1.50 -12.91
N MET A 15 1.83 2.39 -13.79
CA MET A 15 3.26 2.67 -13.93
C MET A 15 3.87 3.14 -12.61
N GLY A 16 3.15 3.98 -11.86
CA GLY A 16 3.55 4.42 -10.52
C GLY A 16 3.67 3.28 -9.51
N ILE A 17 2.70 2.35 -9.47
CA ILE A 17 2.78 1.16 -8.62
C ILE A 17 3.96 0.28 -9.00
N PHE A 18 4.17 0.04 -10.29
CA PHE A 18 5.31 -0.74 -10.76
C PHE A 18 6.64 -0.11 -10.35
N ASN A 19 6.79 1.20 -10.50
CA ASN A 19 7.97 1.93 -10.06
C ASN A 19 8.17 1.82 -8.53
N LEU A 20 7.09 1.87 -7.75
CA LEU A 20 7.14 1.69 -6.30
C LEU A 20 7.57 0.28 -5.90
N VAL A 21 7.10 -0.76 -6.60
CA VAL A 21 7.53 -2.15 -6.37
C VAL A 21 9.01 -2.33 -6.68
N LEU A 22 9.49 -1.75 -7.78
CA LEU A 22 10.93 -1.76 -8.10
C LEU A 22 11.76 -1.03 -7.04
N LEU A 23 11.28 0.14 -6.57
CA LEU A 23 11.92 0.86 -5.48
C LEU A 23 11.97 0.02 -4.19
N MET A 24 10.89 -0.68 -3.87
CA MET A 24 10.82 -1.55 -2.69
C MET A 24 11.80 -2.73 -2.79
N LEU A 25 11.96 -3.33 -3.98
CA LEU A 25 12.97 -4.38 -4.22
C LEU A 25 14.40 -3.84 -4.12
N LEU A 26 14.66 -2.63 -4.64
CA LEU A 26 15.97 -1.98 -4.56
C LEU A 26 16.35 -1.69 -3.10
N LEU A 27 15.40 -1.15 -2.32
CA LEU A 27 15.58 -0.92 -0.89
C LEU A 27 15.77 -2.22 -0.11
N GLY A 28 15.05 -3.29 -0.48
CA GLY A 28 15.25 -4.63 0.05
C GLY A 28 16.67 -5.14 -0.19
N HIS A 29 17.19 -4.97 -1.41
CA HIS A 29 18.57 -5.33 -1.78
C HIS A 29 19.60 -4.53 -0.98
N TRP A 30 19.44 -3.20 -0.89
CA TRP A 30 20.35 -2.36 -0.09
C TRP A 30 20.32 -2.73 1.39
N ASN A 31 19.14 -2.94 1.97
CA ASN A 31 19.02 -3.39 3.35
C ASN A 31 19.66 -4.76 3.57
N ALA A 32 19.52 -5.70 2.62
CA ALA A 32 20.13 -7.02 2.69
C ALA A 32 21.66 -6.95 2.66
N CYS A 33 22.22 -6.18 1.71
CA CYS A 33 23.65 -5.97 1.58
C CYS A 33 24.23 -5.30 2.83
N LEU A 34 23.56 -4.26 3.37
CA LEU A 34 23.98 -3.60 4.60
C LEU A 34 23.93 -4.54 5.81
N GLN A 35 22.90 -5.38 5.94
CA GLN A 35 22.80 -6.35 7.02
C GLN A 35 23.88 -7.44 6.98
N TYR A 36 24.40 -7.77 5.80
CA TYR A 36 25.52 -8.69 5.63
C TYR A 36 26.89 -8.00 5.79
N LEU A 37 26.99 -6.74 5.38
CA LEU A 37 28.22 -5.94 5.49
C LEU A 37 28.62 -5.66 6.94
N ILE A 38 27.67 -5.44 7.85
CA ILE A 38 27.99 -5.15 9.28
C ILE A 38 28.75 -6.33 9.95
N PRO A 39 28.27 -7.58 9.89
CA PRO A 39 29.04 -8.74 10.36
C PRO A 39 30.40 -8.89 9.67
N MET A 40 30.50 -8.58 8.37
CA MET A 40 31.75 -8.65 7.62
C MET A 40 32.79 -7.63 8.11
N LEU A 41 32.37 -6.38 8.41
CA LEU A 41 33.25 -5.34 8.95
C LEU A 41 33.73 -5.60 10.38
N MET A 42 33.05 -6.50 11.10
CA MET A 42 33.35 -6.86 12.48
C MET A 42 34.08 -8.22 12.58
N ASP A 43 34.66 -8.71 11.47
CA ASP A 43 35.32 -10.02 11.37
C ASP A 43 34.46 -11.20 11.87
N PHE A 44 33.17 -11.17 11.54
CA PHE A 44 32.18 -12.19 11.88
C PHE A 44 32.24 -12.61 13.37
N PRO A 45 31.69 -11.80 14.29
CA PRO A 45 31.66 -12.16 15.70
C PRO A 45 30.87 -13.47 15.91
N PRO A 46 31.21 -14.28 16.93
CA PRO A 46 30.61 -15.59 17.14
C PRO A 46 29.09 -15.53 17.34
N ASP A 47 28.59 -14.42 17.88
CA ASP A 47 27.16 -14.19 18.12
C ASP A 47 26.40 -13.62 16.91
N SER A 48 27.09 -13.35 15.80
CA SER A 48 26.46 -12.83 14.57
C SER A 48 25.48 -13.84 13.98
N TRP A 49 24.42 -13.33 13.36
CA TRP A 49 23.45 -14.19 12.68
C TRP A 49 24.09 -15.02 11.55
N VAL A 50 25.16 -14.53 10.92
CA VAL A 50 25.91 -15.23 9.85
C VAL A 50 26.62 -16.47 10.39
N LYS A 51 27.37 -16.36 11.49
CA LYS A 51 28.04 -17.52 12.11
C LYS A 51 27.06 -18.50 12.73
N ARG A 52 26.00 -18.01 13.37
CA ARG A 52 24.95 -18.87 13.95
C ARG A 52 24.20 -19.69 12.90
N CYS A 53 24.02 -19.14 11.70
CA CYS A 53 23.45 -19.87 10.58
C CYS A 53 24.48 -20.73 9.80
N LYS A 54 25.77 -20.73 10.20
CA LYS A 54 26.87 -21.42 9.50
C LYS A 54 27.01 -20.99 8.03
N LEU A 55 26.78 -19.70 7.76
CA LEU A 55 26.72 -19.15 6.41
C LEU A 55 28.05 -18.57 5.90
N GLU A 56 29.06 -18.47 6.76
CA GLU A 56 30.40 -17.91 6.44
C GLU A 56 31.06 -18.59 5.24
N ASN A 57 30.99 -19.92 5.18
CA ASN A 57 31.59 -20.73 4.10
C ASN A 57 30.58 -21.14 3.01
N ALA A 58 29.34 -20.64 3.06
CA ALA A 58 28.32 -20.94 2.06
C ALA A 58 28.57 -20.14 0.77
N ASP A 59 27.95 -20.58 -0.33
CA ASP A 59 28.02 -19.86 -1.60
C ASP A 59 27.44 -18.44 -1.48
N TRP A 60 27.97 -17.50 -2.27
CA TRP A 60 27.56 -16.10 -2.27
C TRP A 60 26.05 -15.95 -2.51
N PHE A 61 25.45 -16.80 -3.36
CA PHE A 61 24.03 -16.76 -3.64
C PHE A 61 23.19 -17.18 -2.42
N GLN A 62 23.66 -18.18 -1.66
CA GLN A 62 23.01 -18.63 -0.44
C GLN A 62 23.10 -17.54 0.64
N GLN A 63 24.25 -16.89 0.78
CA GLN A 63 24.43 -15.74 1.69
C GLN A 63 23.50 -14.59 1.37
N TYR A 64 23.46 -14.20 0.10
CA TYR A 64 22.59 -13.14 -0.36
C TYR A 64 21.10 -13.47 -0.13
N THR A 65 20.67 -14.70 -0.45
CA THR A 65 19.26 -15.11 -0.30
C THR A 65 18.81 -15.05 1.15
N TRP A 66 19.63 -15.52 2.10
CA TRP A 66 19.30 -15.46 3.52
C TRP A 66 19.33 -14.02 4.07
N ALA A 67 20.26 -13.18 3.61
CA ALA A 67 20.29 -11.76 3.97
C ALA A 67 19.05 -11.03 3.44
N LEU A 68 18.66 -11.31 2.18
CA LEU A 68 17.48 -10.74 1.55
C LEU A 68 16.20 -11.20 2.26
N PHE A 69 16.08 -12.48 2.59
CA PHE A 69 14.95 -12.99 3.35
C PHE A 69 14.80 -12.30 4.71
N LYS A 70 15.93 -12.07 5.41
CA LYS A 70 15.96 -11.34 6.68
C LYS A 70 15.52 -9.88 6.52
N ALA A 71 16.07 -9.16 5.54
CA ALA A 71 15.71 -7.77 5.25
C ALA A 71 14.22 -7.62 4.84
N MET A 72 13.72 -8.51 3.98
CA MET A 72 12.32 -8.53 3.55
C MET A 72 11.37 -8.83 4.71
N SER A 73 11.75 -9.72 5.62
CA SER A 73 10.95 -10.05 6.81
C SER A 73 10.77 -8.86 7.74
N HIS A 74 11.81 -8.03 7.91
CA HIS A 74 11.72 -6.76 8.65
C HIS A 74 10.86 -5.75 7.90
N MET A 75 11.04 -5.65 6.59
CA MET A 75 10.33 -4.67 5.74
C MET A 75 8.81 -4.91 5.73
N LEU A 76 8.40 -6.17 5.74
CA LEU A 76 6.99 -6.59 5.78
C LEU A 76 6.43 -6.71 7.21
N SER A 77 7.22 -6.34 8.23
CA SER A 77 6.85 -6.45 9.64
C SER A 77 6.46 -7.88 10.07
N ILE A 78 7.06 -8.90 9.45
CA ILE A 78 6.81 -10.33 9.77
C ILE A 78 7.61 -10.75 11.01
N GLY A 79 8.86 -10.30 11.12
CA GLY A 79 9.75 -10.62 12.23
C GLY A 79 11.23 -10.64 11.84
N TYR A 80 12.10 -11.00 12.79
CA TYR A 80 13.56 -10.83 12.68
C TYR A 80 14.31 -11.92 11.89
N GLY A 81 13.57 -12.81 11.21
CA GLY A 81 14.12 -14.03 10.63
C GLY A 81 14.41 -15.09 11.70
N ARG A 82 15.49 -15.88 11.50
CA ARG A 82 15.82 -17.02 12.37
C ARG A 82 16.38 -16.60 13.74
N PHE A 83 17.03 -15.44 13.81
CA PHE A 83 17.72 -14.97 15.01
C PHE A 83 17.56 -13.46 15.20
N PRO A 84 17.29 -12.98 16.43
CA PRO A 84 17.23 -11.56 16.72
C PRO A 84 18.62 -10.91 16.61
N PRO A 85 18.70 -9.57 16.41
CA PRO A 85 19.98 -8.85 16.43
C PRO A 85 20.64 -8.99 17.80
N THR A 86 21.87 -9.45 17.82
CA THR A 86 22.67 -9.65 19.05
C THR A 86 23.64 -8.50 19.28
N SER A 87 24.13 -7.89 18.19
CA SER A 87 25.03 -6.73 18.22
C SER A 87 24.26 -5.41 18.11
N ILE A 88 24.78 -4.37 18.77
CA ILE A 88 24.25 -3.01 18.71
C ILE A 88 24.20 -2.50 17.26
N GLY A 89 25.22 -2.82 16.45
CA GLY A 89 25.26 -2.43 15.04
C GLY A 89 24.15 -3.10 14.21
N GLU A 90 23.88 -4.38 14.46
CA GLU A 90 22.78 -5.10 13.81
C GLU A 90 21.42 -4.55 14.23
N ALA A 91 21.28 -4.15 15.50
CA ALA A 91 20.05 -3.57 16.03
C ALA A 91 19.72 -2.24 15.36
N TRP A 92 20.67 -1.31 15.24
CA TRP A 92 20.45 -0.02 14.58
C TRP A 92 20.06 -0.16 13.11
N ILE A 93 20.75 -1.00 12.34
CA ILE A 93 20.39 -1.25 10.94
C ILE A 93 19.01 -1.92 10.83
N THR A 94 18.68 -2.81 11.76
CA THR A 94 17.36 -3.44 11.81
C THR A 94 16.26 -2.40 12.06
N ILE A 95 16.46 -1.46 12.98
CA ILE A 95 15.52 -0.36 13.25
C ILE A 95 15.34 0.52 12.01
N VAL A 96 16.44 0.92 11.35
CA VAL A 96 16.38 1.71 10.10
C VAL A 96 15.65 0.96 9.01
N SER A 97 15.92 -0.34 8.86
CA SER A 97 15.25 -1.20 7.88
C SER A 97 13.74 -1.31 8.15
N MET A 98 13.31 -1.47 9.40
CA MET A 98 11.89 -1.49 9.79
C MET A 98 11.19 -0.16 9.52
N MET A 99 11.84 0.98 9.85
CA MET A 99 11.29 2.30 9.55
C MET A 99 11.10 2.49 8.04
N SER A 100 12.13 2.17 7.24
CA SER A 100 12.05 2.27 5.78
C SER A 100 10.96 1.38 5.19
N GLY A 101 10.80 0.16 5.72
CA GLY A 101 9.77 -0.78 5.30
C GLY A 101 8.36 -0.33 5.64
N ALA A 102 8.13 0.17 6.85
CA ALA A 102 6.82 0.69 7.25
C ALA A 102 6.37 1.84 6.35
N THR A 103 7.27 2.77 6.01
CA THR A 103 6.97 3.87 5.08
C THR A 103 6.66 3.36 3.68
N CYS A 104 7.47 2.44 3.14
CA CYS A 104 7.25 1.89 1.80
C CYS A 104 5.93 1.10 1.71
N TYR A 105 5.61 0.31 2.74
CA TYR A 105 4.36 -0.43 2.81
C TYR A 105 3.15 0.50 2.88
N ALA A 106 3.22 1.57 3.67
CA ALA A 106 2.15 2.57 3.73
C ALA A 106 1.91 3.24 2.36
N LEU A 107 2.99 3.59 1.65
CA LEU A 107 2.89 4.14 0.29
C LEU A 107 2.30 3.12 -0.68
N PHE A 108 2.70 1.86 -0.59
CA PHE A 108 2.17 0.78 -1.43
C PHE A 108 0.65 0.63 -1.26
N VAL A 109 0.18 0.56 -0.01
CA VAL A 109 -1.26 0.50 0.29
C VAL A 109 -1.98 1.75 -0.20
N GLY A 110 -1.38 2.93 -0.04
CA GLY A 110 -1.94 4.19 -0.54
C GLY A 110 -2.11 4.21 -2.07
N HIS A 111 -1.09 3.77 -2.81
CA HIS A 111 -1.14 3.67 -4.27
C HIS A 111 -2.13 2.60 -4.74
N ALA A 112 -2.21 1.46 -4.07
CA ALA A 112 -3.20 0.42 -4.35
C ALA A 112 -4.63 0.93 -4.15
N ALA A 113 -4.89 1.62 -3.03
CA ALA A 113 -6.19 2.23 -2.75
C ALA A 113 -6.56 3.30 -3.80
N ALA A 114 -5.61 4.16 -4.17
CA ALA A 114 -5.82 5.18 -5.21
C ALA A 114 -6.11 4.55 -6.58
N LEU A 115 -5.50 3.41 -6.91
CA LEU A 115 -5.79 2.66 -8.13
C LEU A 115 -7.20 2.07 -8.09
N ILE A 116 -7.59 1.41 -7.00
CA ILE A 116 -8.94 0.84 -6.83
C ILE A 116 -10.01 1.93 -6.98
N GLN A 117 -9.82 3.07 -6.30
CA GLN A 117 -10.73 4.21 -6.42
C GLN A 117 -10.81 4.77 -7.85
N SER A 118 -9.70 4.73 -8.60
CA SER A 118 -9.68 5.17 -9.99
C SER A 118 -10.44 4.22 -10.90
N PHE A 119 -10.32 2.92 -10.68
CA PHE A 119 -11.10 1.90 -11.40
C PHE A 119 -12.60 2.03 -11.16
N ASP A 120 -13.03 2.34 -9.93
CA ASP A 120 -14.44 2.48 -9.59
C ASP A 120 -15.04 3.86 -9.89
N THR A 121 -14.25 4.81 -10.40
CA THR A 121 -14.70 6.19 -10.65
C THR A 121 -15.91 6.25 -11.58
N SER A 122 -15.93 5.48 -12.67
CA SER A 122 -17.06 5.44 -13.62
C SER A 122 -18.36 4.93 -12.97
N LYS A 123 -18.27 3.90 -12.12
CA LYS A 123 -19.42 3.35 -11.39
C LYS A 123 -19.90 4.32 -10.32
N ARG A 124 -18.97 5.00 -9.62
CA ARG A 124 -19.31 6.02 -8.62
C ARG A 124 -20.03 7.20 -9.25
N LEU A 125 -19.52 7.72 -10.36
CA LEU A 125 -20.14 8.84 -11.09
C LEU A 125 -21.55 8.50 -11.58
N TYR A 126 -21.76 7.27 -12.03
CA TYR A 126 -23.10 6.79 -12.40
C TYR A 126 -24.04 6.74 -11.19
N ARG A 127 -23.60 6.17 -10.06
CA ARG A 127 -24.39 6.13 -8.82
C ARG A 127 -24.72 7.52 -8.29
N GLU A 128 -23.77 8.46 -8.36
CA GLU A 128 -23.98 9.87 -7.98
C GLU A 128 -25.04 10.54 -8.86
N LYS A 129 -24.98 10.36 -10.18
CA LYS A 129 -25.99 10.89 -11.11
C LYS A 129 -27.37 10.28 -10.85
N VAL A 130 -27.46 8.96 -10.65
CA VAL A 130 -28.72 8.28 -10.34
C VAL A 130 -29.30 8.76 -9.00
N CYS A 131 -28.46 8.90 -7.98
CA CYS A 131 -28.87 9.43 -6.68
C CYS A 131 -29.41 10.86 -6.80
N TYR A 132 -28.72 11.73 -7.54
CA TYR A 132 -29.15 13.10 -7.77
C TYR A 132 -30.51 13.18 -8.47
N VAL A 133 -30.72 12.37 -9.52
CA VAL A 133 -32.02 12.28 -10.21
C VAL A 133 -33.12 11.79 -9.27
N CYS A 134 -32.84 10.76 -8.45
CA CYS A 134 -33.79 10.26 -7.46
C CYS A 134 -34.20 11.34 -6.45
N ILE A 135 -33.24 12.14 -5.96
CA ILE A 135 -33.50 13.25 -5.03
C ILE A 135 -34.40 14.31 -5.68
N LEU A 136 -34.13 14.69 -6.93
CA LEU A 136 -34.95 15.65 -7.66
C LEU A 136 -36.37 15.15 -7.89
N LEU A 137 -36.53 13.88 -8.29
CA LEU A 137 -37.84 13.25 -8.47
C LEU A 137 -38.61 13.21 -7.15
N TYR A 138 -37.95 12.84 -6.05
CA TYR A 138 -38.57 12.83 -4.71
C TYR A 138 -39.06 14.22 -4.30
N ASN A 139 -38.25 15.26 -4.49
CA ASN A 139 -38.64 16.64 -4.19
C ASN A 139 -39.82 17.13 -5.06
N GLN A 140 -39.81 16.82 -6.36
CA GLN A 140 -40.94 17.14 -7.24
C GLN A 140 -42.22 16.40 -6.82
N LEU A 141 -42.12 15.11 -6.47
CA LEU A 141 -43.26 14.33 -6.03
C LEU A 141 -43.86 14.89 -4.73
N ASN A 142 -43.02 15.26 -3.76
CA ASN A 142 -43.45 15.88 -2.51
C ASN A 142 -44.17 17.21 -2.76
N PHE A 143 -43.64 18.05 -3.65
CA PHE A 143 -44.27 19.32 -4.01
C PHE A 143 -45.63 19.11 -4.71
N TYR A 144 -45.72 18.16 -5.64
CA TYR A 144 -46.97 17.80 -6.32
C TYR A 144 -48.02 17.24 -5.35
N CYS A 145 -47.63 16.36 -4.41
CA CYS A 145 -48.51 15.86 -3.37
C CYS A 145 -49.01 17.00 -2.45
N ALA A 146 -48.13 17.91 -2.03
CA ALA A 146 -48.51 19.05 -1.20
C ALA A 146 -49.52 19.98 -1.92
N LEU A 147 -49.29 20.28 -3.20
CA LEU A 147 -50.24 21.06 -4.01
C LEU A 147 -51.59 20.35 -4.15
N ARG A 148 -51.60 19.04 -4.38
CA ARG A 148 -52.84 18.26 -4.51
C ARG A 148 -53.65 18.27 -3.22
N ILE A 149 -53.01 18.06 -2.07
CA ILE A 149 -53.67 18.13 -0.75
C ILE A 149 -54.26 19.51 -0.51
N ASN A 150 -53.54 20.58 -0.86
CA ASN A 150 -54.04 21.95 -0.68
C ASN A 150 -55.25 22.23 -1.58
N LYS A 151 -55.23 21.71 -2.83
CA LYS A 151 -56.33 21.85 -3.78
C LYS A 151 -57.59 21.10 -3.33
N GLU A 152 -57.42 19.91 -2.74
CA GLU A 152 -58.52 19.13 -2.16
C GLU A 152 -59.12 19.84 -0.93
N LYS A 153 -58.28 20.41 -0.06
CA LYS A 153 -58.73 21.19 1.10
C LYS A 153 -59.54 22.43 0.73
N ILE A 154 -59.14 23.13 -0.34
CA ILE A 154 -59.89 24.29 -0.84
C ILE A 154 -61.25 23.86 -1.42
N LYS A 155 -61.31 22.68 -2.06
CA LYS A 155 -62.56 22.11 -2.58
C LYS A 155 -63.53 21.61 -1.50
N SER A 156 -63.07 21.31 -0.29
CA SER A 156 -63.93 20.83 0.80
C SER A 156 -64.49 21.95 1.68
N VAL A 157 -64.04 23.19 1.48
CA VAL A 157 -64.45 24.38 2.28
C VAL A 157 -65.46 25.25 1.52
N ASN A 158 -65.59 25.05 0.20
CA ASN A 158 -66.68 25.58 -0.63
C ASN A 158 -67.69 24.48 -0.95
#